data_AF-W7TE64-F1
#
_entry.id   AF-W7TE64-F1
#
_cell.length_a   1.000
_cell.length_b   1.000
_cell.length_c   1.000
_cell.angle_alpha   90.00
_cell.angle_beta   90.00
_cell.angle_gamma   90.00
#
_symmetry.space_group_name_H-M   'P 1'
#
loop_
_entity.id
_entity.type
_entity.pdbx_description
1 polymer ?
#
loop_
_entity_poly.entity_id
_entity_poly.type
_entity_poly.pdbx_seq_one_letter_code
_entity_poly.pdbx_strand_id
1 'polypeptide(L)'
;MQHEVLLAALGIPGDVIIPVRLPGSSTSSSSCSSLTYQVAPDITFLSAAEKEIINRIVCLGAYYHRLDAFVAAHRFGGGDNADVLIGRQGTETSQEGDQGPQGSLYLQALAVGIEEGLLRRYAGTIAGLERAMAADPRLPLSHAHHTLGREGDFHVLLPAVVGMVEKLGRRQCR
;
A
#
# COMPACT_ATOMS: atom_id res chain seq x y z
N MET A 1 -12.91 -4.30 15.12
CA MET A 1 -13.19 -4.82 13.76
C MET A 1 -13.25 -3.73 12.71
N GLN A 2 -14.26 -2.86 12.72
CA GLN A 2 -14.41 -1.80 11.70
C GLN A 2 -13.19 -0.87 11.58
N HIS A 3 -12.71 -0.35 12.71
CA HIS A 3 -11.53 0.52 12.74
C HIS A 3 -10.27 -0.18 12.21
N GLU A 4 -10.11 -1.46 12.53
CA GLU A 4 -8.98 -2.27 12.04
C GLU A 4 -9.04 -2.49 10.53
N VAL A 5 -10.24 -2.67 9.96
CA VAL A 5 -10.43 -2.72 8.50
C VAL A 5 -10.04 -1.41 7.84
N LEU A 6 -10.36 -0.26 8.45
CA LEU A 6 -9.95 1.05 7.93
C LEU A 6 -8.43 1.26 8.02
N LEU A 7 -7.80 0.87 9.14
CA LEU A 7 -6.34 0.94 9.29
C LEU A 7 -5.63 0.06 8.26
N ALA A 8 -6.13 -1.15 8.04
CA ALA A 8 -5.56 -2.05 7.05
C ALA A 8 -5.82 -1.57 5.62
N ALA A 9 -6.90 -0.83 5.35
CA ALA A 9 -7.11 -0.11 4.10
C ALA A 9 -6.09 1.03 3.89
N LEU A 10 -5.50 1.59 4.95
CA LEU A 10 -4.35 2.51 4.87
C LEU A 10 -2.99 1.78 4.82
N GLY A 11 -3.00 0.45 4.70
CA GLY A 11 -1.77 -0.34 4.63
C GLY A 11 -1.13 -0.64 5.98
N ILE A 12 -1.83 -0.45 7.09
CA ILE A 12 -1.38 -0.80 8.44
C ILE A 12 -2.05 -2.13 8.83
N PRO A 13 -1.34 -3.28 8.76
CA PRO A 13 -1.92 -4.56 9.12
C PRO A 13 -2.21 -4.65 10.62
N GLY A 14 -3.03 -5.63 11.01
CA GLY A 14 -3.41 -5.89 12.40
C GLY A 14 -3.45 -7.38 12.73
N ASP A 15 -4.13 -7.74 13.81
CA ASP A 15 -4.28 -9.13 14.27
C ASP A 15 -5.36 -9.87 13.49
N VAL A 16 -6.44 -9.15 13.13
CA VAL A 16 -7.55 -9.67 12.31
C VAL A 16 -7.15 -9.73 10.84
N ILE A 17 -6.31 -8.79 10.41
CA ILE A 17 -6.00 -8.57 9.00
C ILE A 17 -4.50 -8.75 8.82
N ILE A 18 -4.16 -9.92 8.28
CA ILE A 18 -2.79 -10.37 8.17
C ILE A 18 -2.23 -10.14 6.76
N PRO A 19 -0.94 -9.78 6.64
CA PRO A 19 -0.25 -9.79 5.36
C PRO A 19 -0.05 -11.23 4.87
N VAL A 20 -0.54 -11.52 3.68
CA VAL A 20 -0.39 -12.80 2.97
C VAL A 20 0.49 -12.57 1.74
N ARG A 21 1.49 -13.43 1.54
CA ARG A 21 2.31 -13.42 0.33
C ARG A 21 1.70 -14.36 -0.71
N LEU A 22 1.46 -13.85 -1.91
CA LEU A 22 0.96 -14.67 -3.02
C LEU A 22 2.01 -15.71 -3.46
N PRO A 23 1.63 -17.01 -3.58
CA PRO A 23 2.53 -18.05 -4.07
C PRO A 23 2.84 -17.81 -5.56
N GLY A 24 4.12 -17.59 -5.88
CA GLY A 24 4.60 -17.28 -7.24
C GLY A 24 5.63 -16.15 -7.32
N SER A 25 5.84 -15.42 -6.22
CA SER A 25 6.97 -14.49 -6.06
C SER A 25 8.20 -15.28 -5.63
N SER A 26 9.18 -15.44 -6.51
CA SER A 26 10.44 -16.10 -6.22
C SER A 26 11.09 -15.53 -4.94
N THR A 27 11.57 -16.44 -4.11
CA THR A 27 12.04 -16.26 -2.72
C THR A 27 13.40 -15.56 -2.59
N SER A 28 13.87 -14.82 -3.60
CA SER A 28 15.26 -14.36 -3.66
C SER A 28 15.47 -12.84 -3.79
N SER A 29 14.42 -12.03 -3.74
CA SER A 29 14.58 -10.58 -3.66
C SER A 29 13.39 -9.94 -2.96
N SER A 30 13.69 -8.99 -2.08
CA SER A 30 12.81 -8.12 -1.29
C SER A 30 11.88 -7.24 -2.14
N SER A 31 11.10 -7.86 -3.02
CA SER A 31 10.18 -7.19 -3.92
C SER A 31 8.80 -7.19 -3.28
N CYS A 32 8.37 -6.03 -2.81
CA CYS A 32 7.05 -5.75 -2.22
C CYS A 32 5.85 -6.06 -3.16
N SER A 33 6.09 -6.64 -4.35
CA SER A 33 5.13 -6.88 -5.42
C SER A 33 4.15 -8.04 -5.18
N SER A 34 4.31 -8.81 -4.11
CA SER A 34 3.46 -9.99 -3.82
C SER A 34 2.73 -9.96 -2.48
N LEU A 35 2.85 -8.85 -1.73
CA LEU A 35 2.15 -8.66 -0.47
C LEU A 35 0.69 -8.28 -0.72
N THR A 36 -0.24 -9.10 -0.26
CA THR A 36 -1.67 -8.79 -0.19
C THR A 36 -2.12 -8.89 1.26
N TYR A 37 -3.27 -8.33 1.60
CA TYR A 37 -3.83 -8.47 2.93
C TYR A 37 -5.08 -9.33 2.90
N GLN A 38 -5.28 -10.14 3.94
CA GLN A 38 -6.42 -11.03 4.06
C GLN A 38 -6.90 -11.09 5.51
N VAL A 39 -8.20 -11.31 5.69
CA VAL A 39 -8.78 -11.63 7.00
C VAL A 39 -8.23 -12.98 7.48
N ALA A 40 -7.81 -13.05 8.74
CA ALA A 40 -7.30 -14.26 9.35
C ALA A 40 -8.34 -15.41 9.26
N PRO A 41 -7.90 -16.64 8.91
CA PRO A 41 -8.81 -17.76 8.70
C PRO A 41 -9.55 -18.16 9.98
N ASP A 42 -8.94 -17.93 11.14
CA ASP A 42 -9.41 -18.36 12.46
C ASP A 42 -10.60 -17.54 12.99
N ILE A 43 -11.01 -16.48 12.27
CA ILE A 43 -12.15 -15.65 12.63
C ILE A 43 -13.45 -16.37 12.26
N THR A 44 -14.16 -16.88 13.27
CA THR A 44 -15.40 -17.66 13.08
C THR A 44 -16.69 -16.82 13.13
N PHE A 45 -16.63 -15.57 13.62
CA PHE A 45 -17.80 -14.71 13.78
C PHE A 45 -18.20 -13.95 12.50
N LEU A 46 -17.40 -14.03 11.43
CA LEU A 46 -17.69 -13.40 10.14
C LEU A 46 -18.18 -14.45 9.13
N SER A 47 -19.26 -14.13 8.43
CA SER A 47 -19.73 -14.94 7.29
C SER A 47 -18.73 -14.88 6.13
N ALA A 48 -18.77 -15.88 5.25
CA ALA A 48 -17.90 -15.91 4.06
C ALA A 48 -18.07 -14.67 3.17
N ALA A 49 -19.31 -14.16 3.04
CA ALA A 49 -19.61 -12.96 2.27
C ALA A 49 -19.02 -11.69 2.91
N GLU A 50 -19.09 -11.56 4.23
CA GLU A 50 -18.47 -10.44 4.94
C GLU A 50 -16.94 -10.48 4.83
N LYS A 51 -16.34 -11.67 4.97
CA LYS A 51 -14.91 -11.86 4.75
C LYS A 51 -14.50 -11.46 3.33
N GLU A 52 -15.29 -11.79 2.33
CA GLU A 52 -15.02 -11.40 0.93
C GLU A 52 -15.06 -9.89 0.75
N ILE A 53 -16.07 -9.20 1.30
CA ILE A 53 -16.16 -7.73 1.23
C ILE A 53 -14.94 -7.10 1.92
N ILE A 54 -14.56 -7.59 3.10
CA ILE A 54 -13.39 -7.09 3.81
C ILE A 54 -12.12 -7.32 3.00
N ASN A 55 -11.91 -8.54 2.47
CA ASN A 55 -10.75 -8.84 1.64
C ASN A 55 -10.66 -7.88 0.43
N ARG A 56 -11.78 -7.55 -0.22
CA ARG A 56 -11.80 -6.58 -1.33
C ARG A 56 -11.40 -5.18 -0.91
N ILE A 57 -11.84 -4.72 0.27
CA ILE A 57 -11.45 -3.41 0.82
C ILE A 57 -9.96 -3.41 1.15
N VAL A 58 -9.51 -4.40 1.91
CA VAL A 58 -8.14 -4.43 2.43
C VAL A 58 -7.11 -4.69 1.33
N CYS A 59 -7.48 -5.40 0.25
CA CYS A 59 -6.66 -5.48 -0.96
C CYS A 59 -6.30 -4.09 -1.52
N LEU A 60 -7.16 -3.07 -1.38
CA LEU A 60 -6.82 -1.70 -1.75
C LEU A 60 -5.70 -1.12 -0.88
N GLY A 61 -5.70 -1.46 0.41
CA GLY A 61 -4.64 -1.07 1.33
C GLY A 61 -3.28 -1.66 0.97
N ALA A 62 -3.26 -2.86 0.38
CA ALA A 62 -2.00 -3.44 -0.13
C ALA A 62 -1.45 -2.62 -1.31
N TYR A 63 -2.32 -2.17 -2.23
CA TYR A 63 -1.91 -1.28 -3.31
C TYR A 63 -1.48 0.09 -2.80
N TYR A 64 -2.22 0.65 -1.83
CA TYR A 64 -1.86 1.91 -1.18
C TYR A 64 -0.47 1.83 -0.54
N HIS A 65 -0.22 0.79 0.28
CA HIS A 65 1.07 0.58 0.95
C HIS A 65 2.24 0.49 -0.03
N ARG A 66 2.05 -0.16 -1.19
CA ARG A 66 3.09 -0.24 -2.23
C ARG A 66 3.37 1.10 -2.88
N LEU A 67 2.34 1.89 -3.15
CA LEU A 67 2.50 3.23 -3.71
C LEU A 67 3.17 4.16 -2.70
N ASP A 68 2.78 4.07 -1.43
CA ASP A 68 3.38 4.84 -0.35
C ASP A 68 4.88 4.50 -0.19
N ALA A 69 5.23 3.21 -0.20
CA ALA A 69 6.62 2.77 -0.21
C ALA A 69 7.41 3.28 -1.43
N PHE A 70 6.78 3.31 -2.61
CA PHE A 70 7.40 3.87 -3.83
C PHE A 70 7.63 5.37 -3.70
N VAL A 71 6.64 6.12 -3.19
CA VAL A 71 6.75 7.56 -2.96
C VAL A 71 7.86 7.84 -1.95
N ALA A 72 7.90 7.12 -0.83
CA ALA A 72 8.95 7.26 0.18
C ALA A 72 10.35 7.04 -0.40
N ALA A 73 10.52 6.03 -1.26
CA ALA A 73 11.80 5.72 -1.89
C ALA A 73 12.29 6.79 -2.88
N HIS A 74 11.38 7.50 -3.57
CA HIS A 74 11.74 8.44 -4.64
C HIS A 74 11.61 9.92 -4.25
N ARG A 75 10.90 10.24 -3.15
CA ARG A 75 10.68 11.61 -2.68
C ARG A 75 11.95 12.26 -2.13
N PHE A 76 12.80 11.49 -1.46
CA PHE A 76 13.98 12.00 -0.75
C PHE A 76 15.29 11.88 -1.54
N GLY A 77 15.25 11.49 -2.82
CA GLY A 77 16.42 11.46 -3.70
C GLY A 77 17.53 10.57 -3.16
N GLY A 78 17.43 9.25 -3.41
CA GLY A 78 18.52 8.28 -3.29
C GLY A 78 19.53 8.50 -2.15
N GLY A 79 19.29 7.89 -0.99
CA GLY A 79 20.28 7.87 0.09
C GLY A 79 19.79 7.12 1.33
N ASP A 80 20.27 5.88 1.48
CA ASP A 80 20.58 5.18 2.72
C ASP A 80 19.52 4.89 3.79
N ASN A 81 18.25 5.31 3.64
CA ASN A 81 17.23 5.06 4.69
C ASN A 81 16.23 3.93 4.38
N ALA A 82 16.25 3.36 3.17
CA ALA A 82 15.43 2.18 2.85
C ALA A 82 15.97 0.87 3.46
N ASP A 83 17.18 0.88 4.03
CA ASP A 83 17.78 -0.28 4.69
C ASP A 83 17.33 -0.43 6.16
N VAL A 84 16.67 0.58 6.74
CA VAL A 84 16.15 0.49 8.13
C VAL A 84 14.85 -0.31 8.22
N LEU A 85 14.12 -0.50 7.11
CA LEU A 85 12.94 -1.37 7.05
C LEU A 85 13.24 -2.79 6.56
N ILE A 86 14.48 -3.07 6.15
CA ILE A 86 14.92 -4.38 5.67
C ILE A 86 16.18 -4.75 6.46
N GLY A 87 16.02 -5.40 7.62
CA GLY A 87 17.12 -5.72 8.53
C GLY A 87 18.37 -6.35 7.89
N ARG A 88 19.31 -5.51 7.46
CA ARG A 88 20.69 -5.87 7.11
C ARG A 88 21.62 -5.15 8.07
N GLN A 89 22.06 -5.88 9.10
CA GLN A 89 23.20 -5.51 9.93
C GLN A 89 24.50 -5.89 9.21
N GLY A 90 25.46 -4.96 9.18
CA GLY A 90 26.85 -5.17 8.72
C GLY A 90 26.98 -4.96 7.21
N THR A 91 27.89 -4.13 6.68
CA THR A 91 29.26 -3.84 7.10
C THR A 91 29.75 -2.57 6.40
N GLU A 92 30.75 -1.96 7.01
CA GLU A 92 31.35 -0.66 6.72
C GLU A 92 32.10 -0.55 5.38
N THR A 93 32.50 0.68 5.07
CA THR A 93 33.53 1.14 4.11
C THR A 93 33.10 1.39 2.65
N SER A 94 32.98 2.67 2.28
CA SER A 94 34.00 3.37 1.48
C SER A 94 33.48 4.74 0.99
N GLN A 95 34.32 5.75 1.18
CA GLN A 95 34.19 7.08 0.59
C GLN A 95 34.48 7.04 -0.92
N GLU A 96 34.16 8.16 -1.56
CA GLU A 96 34.62 8.65 -2.87
C GLU A 96 33.73 8.39 -4.09
N GLY A 97 33.00 9.47 -4.43
CA GLY A 97 32.79 9.98 -5.78
C GLY A 97 32.50 9.00 -6.90
N ASP A 98 31.22 8.82 -7.22
CA ASP A 98 30.76 9.07 -8.58
C ASP A 98 29.26 9.35 -8.56
N GLN A 99 28.85 10.23 -9.47
CA GLN A 99 27.50 10.74 -9.72
C GLN A 99 26.36 9.83 -9.23
N GLY A 100 25.75 10.19 -8.10
CA GLY A 100 24.47 9.61 -7.66
C GLY A 100 23.47 9.68 -8.81
N PRO A 101 22.70 8.61 -9.09
CA PRO A 101 22.00 8.47 -10.35
C PRO A 101 21.08 9.67 -10.53
N GLN A 102 21.39 10.51 -11.52
CA GLN A 102 20.55 11.61 -12.00
C GLN A 102 19.24 11.12 -12.66
N GLY A 103 18.81 9.88 -12.35
CA GLY A 103 17.48 9.38 -12.59
C GLY A 103 16.64 9.54 -11.32
N SER A 104 15.75 10.51 -11.18
CA SER A 104 15.25 11.46 -12.17
C SER A 104 14.33 12.46 -11.45
N LEU A 105 14.50 13.74 -11.75
CA LEU A 105 13.54 14.78 -11.33
C LEU A 105 12.10 14.41 -11.74
N TYR A 106 11.95 13.67 -12.84
CA TYR A 106 10.67 13.15 -13.33
C TYR A 106 10.08 12.04 -12.43
N LEU A 107 10.86 11.11 -11.89
CA LEU A 107 10.35 10.13 -10.93
C LEU A 107 9.97 10.79 -9.62
N GLN A 108 10.74 11.78 -9.18
CA GLN A 108 10.39 12.55 -7.98
C GLN A 108 9.09 13.35 -8.21
N ALA A 109 8.96 14.03 -9.36
CA ALA A 109 7.73 14.71 -9.74
C ALA A 109 6.54 13.74 -9.88
N LEU A 110 6.77 12.53 -10.41
CA LEU A 110 5.77 11.47 -10.49
C LEU A 110 5.37 10.99 -9.08
N ALA A 111 6.32 10.76 -8.18
CA ALA A 111 6.07 10.34 -6.81
C ALA A 111 5.25 11.40 -6.06
N VAL A 112 5.63 12.67 -6.16
CA VAL A 112 4.86 13.79 -5.59
C VAL A 112 3.46 13.86 -6.22
N GLY A 113 3.34 13.67 -7.54
CA GLY A 113 2.04 13.65 -8.23
C GLY A 113 1.13 12.51 -7.76
N ILE A 114 1.68 11.32 -7.52
CA ILE A 114 0.94 10.17 -6.98
C ILE A 114 0.53 10.43 -5.52
N GLU A 115 1.41 11.00 -4.70
CA GLU A 115 1.13 11.35 -3.30
C GLU A 115 -0.02 12.36 -3.19
N GLU A 116 0.11 13.48 -3.88
CA GLU A 116 -0.82 14.61 -3.84
C GLU A 116 -2.16 14.27 -4.50
N GLY A 117 -2.13 13.62 -5.66
CA GLY A 117 -3.32 13.37 -6.46
C GLY A 117 -4.12 12.14 -6.03
N LEU A 118 -3.43 11.04 -5.72
CA LEU A 118 -4.08 9.75 -5.48
C LEU A 118 -4.08 9.38 -4.00
N LEU A 119 -2.91 9.34 -3.35
CA LEU A 119 -2.79 8.86 -1.97
C LEU A 119 -3.53 9.77 -0.99
N ARG A 120 -3.38 11.10 -1.14
CA ARG A 120 -4.08 12.05 -0.28
C ARG A 120 -5.60 12.02 -0.47
N ARG A 121 -6.07 11.83 -1.72
CA ARG A 121 -7.51 11.69 -1.99
C ARG A 121 -8.07 10.42 -1.35
N TYR A 122 -7.37 9.30 -1.50
CA TYR A 122 -7.74 8.03 -0.89
C TYR A 122 -7.75 8.09 0.64
N ALA A 123 -6.69 8.65 1.26
CA ALA A 123 -6.63 8.86 2.70
C ALA A 123 -7.72 9.80 3.20
N GLY A 124 -8.05 10.84 2.44
CA GLY A 124 -9.17 11.75 2.72
C GLY A 124 -10.53 11.05 2.72
N THR A 125 -10.77 10.15 1.75
CA THR A 125 -11.98 9.31 1.72
C THR A 125 -12.04 8.38 2.92
N ILE A 126 -10.94 7.72 3.29
CA ILE A 126 -10.91 6.85 4.49
C ILE A 126 -11.17 7.64 5.76
N ALA A 127 -10.59 8.83 5.91
CA ALA A 127 -10.87 9.72 7.05
C ALA A 127 -12.35 10.17 7.07
N GLY A 128 -12.97 10.36 5.90
CA GLY A 128 -14.41 10.58 5.78
C GLY A 128 -15.23 9.39 6.30
N LEU A 129 -14.83 8.17 5.93
CA LEU A 129 -15.47 6.94 6.40
C LEU A 129 -15.29 6.73 7.89
N GLU A 130 -14.11 7.01 8.43
CA GLU A 130 -13.86 6.96 9.87
C GLU A 130 -14.82 7.89 10.62
N ARG A 131 -14.99 9.13 10.18
CA ARG A 131 -15.95 10.06 10.79
C ARG A 131 -17.39 9.55 10.68
N ALA A 132 -17.77 8.98 9.54
CA ALA A 132 -19.11 8.42 9.36
C ALA A 132 -19.38 7.23 10.30
N MET A 133 -18.39 6.37 10.50
CA MET A 133 -18.47 5.21 11.40
C MET A 133 -18.37 5.61 12.88
N ALA A 134 -17.66 6.69 13.19
CA ALA A 134 -17.65 7.28 14.54
C ALA A 134 -19.00 7.92 14.90
N ALA A 135 -19.69 8.52 13.91
CA ALA A 135 -21.02 9.10 14.08
C ALA A 135 -22.11 8.01 14.20
N ASP A 136 -22.02 6.94 13.40
CA ASP A 136 -22.91 5.78 13.49
C ASP A 136 -22.11 4.46 13.58
N PRO A 137 -21.96 3.91 14.80
CA PRO A 137 -21.26 2.63 15.02
C PRO A 137 -21.91 1.43 14.35
N ARG A 138 -23.19 1.53 13.93
CA ARG A 138 -23.92 0.43 13.27
C ARG A 138 -23.76 0.42 11.75
N LEU A 139 -22.99 1.36 11.20
CA LEU A 139 -22.79 1.46 9.76
C LEU A 139 -22.07 0.20 9.22
N PRO A 140 -22.66 -0.53 8.25
CA PRO A 140 -22.08 -1.78 7.78
C PRO A 140 -20.86 -1.54 6.89
N LEU A 141 -19.94 -2.51 6.87
CA LEU A 141 -18.73 -2.47 6.03
C LEU A 141 -19.05 -2.47 4.52
N SER A 142 -20.25 -2.90 4.13
CA SER A 142 -20.75 -2.76 2.76
C SER A 142 -20.85 -1.30 2.32
N HIS A 143 -21.17 -0.37 3.24
CA HIS A 143 -21.16 1.06 2.95
C HIS A 143 -19.76 1.57 2.65
N ALA A 144 -18.75 1.12 3.42
CA ALA A 144 -17.34 1.43 3.16
C ALA A 144 -16.89 0.88 1.79
N HIS A 145 -17.28 -0.33 1.43
CA HIS A 145 -16.99 -0.87 0.10
C HIS A 145 -17.62 -0.03 -1.02
N HIS A 146 -18.89 0.34 -0.87
CA HIS A 146 -19.61 1.10 -1.89
C HIS A 146 -19.10 2.53 -2.07
N THR A 147 -18.74 3.20 -0.98
CA THR A 147 -18.13 4.55 -1.00
C THR A 147 -16.77 4.54 -1.66
N LEU A 148 -15.91 3.56 -1.33
CA LEU A 148 -14.62 3.36 -2.00
C LEU A 148 -14.76 3.06 -3.50
N GLY A 149 -15.83 2.35 -3.89
CA GLY A 149 -16.17 2.13 -5.30
C GLY A 149 -16.66 3.40 -6.00
N ARG A 150 -17.61 4.12 -5.39
CA ARG A 150 -18.35 5.21 -6.04
C ARG A 150 -17.64 6.56 -6.04
N GLU A 151 -16.86 6.89 -5.02
CA GLU A 151 -16.27 8.24 -4.88
C GLU A 151 -14.94 8.42 -5.61
N GLY A 152 -14.27 7.33 -6.00
CA GLY A 152 -12.94 7.44 -6.63
C GLY A 152 -12.52 6.32 -7.56
N ASP A 153 -13.38 5.36 -7.88
CA ASP A 153 -13.05 4.20 -8.73
C ASP A 153 -11.72 3.54 -8.31
N PHE A 154 -11.43 3.56 -7.00
CA PHE A 154 -10.12 3.19 -6.48
C PHE A 154 -9.79 1.71 -6.74
N HIS A 155 -10.82 0.88 -6.87
CA HIS A 155 -10.70 -0.51 -7.31
C HIS A 155 -10.08 -0.69 -8.69
N VAL A 156 -10.19 0.31 -9.57
CA VAL A 156 -9.60 0.29 -10.91
C VAL A 156 -8.31 1.10 -10.96
N LEU A 157 -8.31 2.27 -10.31
CA LEU A 157 -7.20 3.22 -10.38
C LEU A 157 -5.94 2.73 -9.64
N LEU A 158 -6.08 2.22 -8.40
CA LEU A 158 -4.93 1.79 -7.60
C LEU A 158 -4.14 0.64 -8.25
N PRO A 159 -4.78 -0.46 -8.71
CA PRO A 159 -4.05 -1.53 -9.38
C PRO A 159 -3.36 -1.07 -10.68
N ALA A 160 -4.00 -0.17 -11.45
CA ALA A 160 -3.44 0.33 -12.69
C ALA A 160 -2.16 1.16 -12.46
N VAL A 161 -2.18 2.05 -11.47
CA VAL A 161 -1.01 2.87 -11.11
C VAL A 161 0.10 2.02 -10.52
N VAL A 162 -0.22 1.06 -9.64
CA VAL A 162 0.78 0.11 -9.12
C VAL A 162 1.41 -0.69 -10.26
N GLY A 163 0.62 -1.18 -11.21
CA GLY A 163 1.13 -1.90 -12.38
C GLY A 163 2.06 -1.05 -13.25
N MET A 164 1.79 0.26 -13.37
CA MET A 164 2.67 1.20 -14.07
C MET A 164 3.98 1.42 -13.30
N VAL A 165 3.91 1.64 -11.99
CA VAL A 165 5.07 1.83 -11.11
C VAL A 165 5.96 0.58 -11.09
N GLU A 166 5.39 -0.62 -10.99
CA GLU A 166 6.14 -1.87 -11.04
C GLU A 166 6.87 -2.07 -12.37
N LYS A 167 6.22 -1.73 -13.50
CA LYS A 167 6.85 -1.78 -14.83
C LYS A 167 8.02 -0.80 -14.93
N LEU A 168 7.88 0.38 -14.33
CA LEU A 168 8.92 1.40 -14.31
C LEU A 168 10.11 0.97 -13.45
N GLY A 169 9.86 0.36 -12.29
CA GLY A 169 10.91 -0.21 -11.43
C GLY A 169 11.67 -1.37 -12.10
N ARG A 170 10.99 -2.27 -12.81
CA ARG A 170 11.65 -3.38 -13.56
C ARG A 170 12.52 -2.89 -14.72
N ARG A 171 12.22 -1.74 -15.32
CA ARG A 171 12.99 -1.18 -16.44
C ARG A 171 14.26 -0.46 -16.01
N GLN A 172 14.37 -0.03 -14.75
CA GLN A 172 15.57 0.63 -14.23
C GLN A 172 16.66 -0.36 -13.80
N CYS A 173 16.33 -1.63 -13.56
CA CYS A 173 17.30 -2.68 -13.19
C CYS A 173 17.88 -3.45 -14.40
N ARG A 174 17.72 -2.94 -15.64
CA ARG A 174 18.24 -3.55 -16.87
C ARG A 174 19.19 -2.59 -17.57
#